data_AF-A0A645H7Z3-F1
#
_entry.id   AF-A0A645H7Z3-F1
#
_cell.length_a   1.000
_cell.length_b   1.000
_cell.length_c   1.000
_cell.angle_alpha   90.00
_cell.angle_beta   90.00
_cell.angle_gamma   90.00
#
_symmetry.space_group_name_H-M   'P 1'
#
loop_
_entity.id
_entity.type
_entity.pdbx_description
1 polymer ?
#
loop_
_entity_poly.entity_id
_entity_poly.type
_entity_poly.pdbx_seq_one_letter_code
_entity_poly.pdbx_strand_id
1 'polypeptide(L)'
;MAGSLKIGRYCMIGGASVINGHMEICDKVTVTGMGMVMRPITEPGVYSSGIPLQPNKVWRKTAALVMNIDDMSKRLKAIERKVNQQD
;
A
#
# COMPACT_ATOMS: atom_id res chain seq x y z
N MET A 1 -16.06 1.20 6.95
CA MET A 1 -16.46 0.76 5.60
C MET A 1 -17.34 1.84 5.01
N ALA A 2 -17.11 2.27 3.76
CA ALA A 2 -17.97 3.25 3.08
C ALA A 2 -19.16 2.58 2.36
N GLY A 3 -20.08 3.41 1.83
CA GLY A 3 -21.31 2.95 1.20
C GLY A 3 -21.11 2.22 -0.14
N SER A 4 -22.08 1.39 -0.53
CA SER A 4 -22.06 0.61 -1.78
C SER A 4 -20.89 -0.38 -1.91
N LEU A 5 -20.30 -0.79 -0.78
CA LEU A 5 -19.31 -1.85 -0.70
C LEU A 5 -20.01 -3.21 -0.61
N LYS A 6 -19.56 -4.19 -1.41
CA LYS A 6 -19.94 -5.59 -1.24
C LYS A 6 -18.73 -6.41 -0.81
N ILE A 7 -18.90 -7.24 0.20
CA ILE A 7 -17.86 -8.16 0.70
C ILE A 7 -18.38 -9.59 0.52
N GLY A 8 -17.54 -10.44 -0.04
CA GLY A 8 -17.80 -11.86 -0.22
C GLY A 8 -17.87 -12.65 1.10
N ARG A 9 -18.08 -13.95 0.97
CA ARG A 9 -18.19 -14.89 2.08
C ARG A 9 -16.82 -15.26 2.64
N TYR A 10 -16.78 -15.57 3.93
CA TYR A 10 -15.57 -16.01 4.64
C TYR A 10 -14.41 -15.00 4.60
N CYS A 11 -14.72 -13.71 4.50
CA CYS A 11 -13.72 -12.65 4.61
C CYS A 11 -13.40 -12.36 6.08
N MET A 12 -12.14 -12.03 6.34
CA MET A 12 -11.65 -11.60 7.65
C MET A 12 -11.15 -10.16 7.53
N ILE A 13 -11.84 -9.23 8.17
CA ILE A 13 -11.49 -7.81 8.13
C ILE A 13 -10.81 -7.44 9.45
N GLY A 14 -9.50 -7.18 9.38
CA GLY A 14 -8.69 -6.78 10.52
C GLY A 14 -9.15 -5.46 11.12
N GLY A 15 -8.98 -5.32 12.44
CA GLY A 15 -9.35 -4.12 13.18
C GLY A 15 -8.72 -2.84 12.63
N ALA A 16 -9.43 -1.72 12.75
CA ALA A 16 -9.03 -0.40 12.25
C ALA A 16 -8.77 -0.34 10.72
N SER A 17 -9.27 -1.30 9.94
CA SER A 17 -9.23 -1.20 8.48
C SER A 17 -10.19 -0.14 7.96
N VAL A 18 -9.76 0.60 6.95
CA VAL A 18 -10.56 1.57 6.20
C VAL A 18 -10.75 1.04 4.79
N ILE A 19 -12.02 0.77 4.43
CA ILE A 19 -12.41 0.20 3.14
C ILE A 19 -13.27 1.21 2.40
N ASN A 20 -12.85 1.54 1.19
CA ASN A 20 -13.56 2.46 0.30
C ASN A 20 -14.91 1.88 -0.17
N GLY A 21 -15.75 2.74 -0.76
CA GLY A 21 -17.10 2.40 -1.21
C GLY A 21 -17.15 2.02 -2.68
N HIS A 22 -18.35 1.70 -3.15
CA HIS A 22 -18.64 1.43 -4.57
C HIS A 22 -17.71 0.39 -5.22
N MET A 23 -17.37 -0.66 -4.47
CA MET A 23 -16.47 -1.72 -4.93
C MET A 23 -16.86 -3.07 -4.33
N GLU A 24 -16.23 -4.11 -4.86
CA GLU A 24 -16.44 -5.49 -4.42
C GLU A 24 -15.13 -6.12 -3.94
N ILE A 25 -15.21 -6.89 -2.86
CA ILE A 25 -14.15 -7.76 -2.34
C ILE A 25 -14.67 -9.19 -2.47
N CYS A 26 -13.93 -10.06 -3.18
CA CYS A 26 -14.31 -11.45 -3.41
C CYS A 26 -14.29 -12.31 -2.12
N ASP A 27 -14.76 -13.55 -2.23
CA ASP A 27 -14.77 -14.50 -1.13
C ASP A 27 -13.36 -14.82 -0.60
N LYS A 28 -13.25 -15.18 0.68
CA LYS A 28 -12.02 -15.66 1.34
C LYS A 28 -10.86 -14.64 1.32
N VAL A 29 -11.16 -13.35 1.37
CA VAL A 29 -10.16 -12.28 1.54
C VAL A 29 -9.90 -11.99 3.01
N THR A 30 -8.63 -11.93 3.39
CA THR A 30 -8.18 -11.43 4.69
C THR A 30 -7.52 -10.08 4.51
N VAL A 31 -8.08 -9.04 5.11
CA VAL A 31 -7.41 -7.73 5.23
C VAL A 31 -6.79 -7.69 6.62
N THR A 32 -5.47 -7.53 6.74
CA THR A 32 -4.82 -7.43 8.06
C THR A 32 -5.17 -6.12 8.77
N GLY A 33 -4.86 -6.00 10.07
CA GLY A 33 -5.13 -4.79 10.84
C GLY A 33 -4.57 -3.52 10.20
N MET A 34 -5.31 -2.41 10.35
CA MET A 34 -5.02 -1.12 9.70
C MET A 34 -4.89 -1.17 8.16
N GLY A 35 -5.63 -2.09 7.52
CA GLY A 35 -5.70 -2.18 6.06
C GLY A 35 -6.41 -0.97 5.43
N MET A 36 -5.78 -0.34 4.43
CA MET A 36 -6.34 0.76 3.63
C MET A 36 -6.73 0.23 2.24
N VAL A 37 -7.97 -0.23 2.10
CA VAL A 37 -8.47 -0.87 0.87
C VAL A 37 -9.11 0.17 -0.05
N MET A 38 -8.34 0.59 -1.06
CA MET A 38 -8.74 1.67 -1.99
C MET A 38 -9.22 1.19 -3.36
N ARG A 39 -9.13 -0.12 -3.63
CA ARG A 39 -9.44 -0.76 -4.92
C ARG A 39 -10.18 -2.08 -4.69
N PRO A 40 -10.98 -2.55 -5.67
CA PRO A 40 -11.60 -3.88 -5.61
C PRO A 40 -10.55 -4.98 -5.40
N ILE A 41 -10.94 -6.06 -4.72
CA ILE A 41 -10.10 -7.25 -4.51
C ILE A 41 -10.78 -8.43 -5.18
N THR A 42 -10.23 -8.88 -6.32
CA THR A 42 -10.84 -9.92 -7.16
C THR A 42 -10.29 -11.32 -6.89
N GLU A 43 -9.20 -11.43 -6.14
CA GLU A 43 -8.56 -12.70 -5.84
C GLU A 43 -8.58 -12.99 -4.32
N PRO A 44 -8.82 -14.24 -3.91
CA PRO A 44 -8.73 -14.63 -2.51
C PRO A 44 -7.28 -14.53 -2.02
N GLY A 45 -7.09 -14.20 -0.74
CA GLY A 45 -5.74 -14.08 -0.18
C GLY A 45 -5.66 -13.14 1.01
N VAL A 46 -4.42 -12.89 1.45
CA VAL A 46 -4.11 -11.98 2.56
C VAL A 46 -3.52 -10.69 2.02
N TYR A 47 -4.10 -9.56 2.41
CA TYR A 47 -3.74 -8.21 1.98
C TYR A 47 -3.39 -7.34 3.18
N SER A 48 -2.35 -6.53 3.06
CA SER A 48 -1.82 -5.69 4.14
C SER A 48 -1.43 -4.30 3.64
N SER A 49 -1.42 -3.33 4.55
CA SER A 49 -0.92 -1.98 4.28
C SER A 49 -0.40 -1.32 5.55
N GLY A 50 0.30 -0.20 5.38
CA GLY A 50 0.83 0.60 6.49
C GLY A 50 2.30 0.28 6.78
N ILE A 51 3.00 1.27 7.30
CA ILE A 51 4.39 1.13 7.76
C ILE A 51 4.34 0.98 9.29
N PRO A 52 4.95 -0.07 9.88
CA PRO A 52 4.96 -0.26 11.32
C PRO A 52 5.61 0.88 12.09
N LEU A 53 5.37 0.91 13.41
CA LEU A 53 5.95 1.91 14.30
C LEU A 53 7.48 1.85 14.28
N GLN A 54 8.12 3.03 14.31
CA GLN A 54 9.56 3.19 14.44
C GLN A 54 9.84 4.28 15.50
N PRO A 55 11.04 4.28 16.15
CA PRO A 55 11.45 5.39 17.00
C PRO A 55 11.35 6.73 16.25
N ASN A 56 10.89 7.79 16.93
CA ASN A 56 10.49 9.04 16.26
C ASN A 56 11.57 9.62 15.31
N LYS A 57 12.83 9.61 15.74
CA LYS A 57 13.96 10.09 14.93
C LYS A 57 14.12 9.29 13.63
N VAL A 58 13.93 7.98 13.68
CA VAL A 58 13.98 7.09 12.51
C VAL A 58 12.77 7.32 11.63
N TRP A 59 11.57 7.35 12.21
CA TRP A 59 10.32 7.56 11.48
C TRP A 59 10.33 8.86 10.66
N ARG A 60 10.77 9.98 11.26
CA ARG A 60 10.86 11.28 10.57
C ARG A 60 11.78 11.21 9.35
N LYS A 61 12.89 10.46 9.44
CA LYS A 61 13.81 10.28 8.32
C LYS A 61 13.17 9.43 7.22
N THR A 62 12.53 8.30 7.57
CA THR A 62 11.82 7.43 6.62
C THR A 62 10.73 8.21 5.88
N ALA A 63 9.88 8.96 6.61
CA ALA A 63 8.79 9.73 6.03
C ALA A 63 9.29 10.79 5.03
N ALA A 64 10.34 11.53 5.37
CA ALA A 64 10.93 12.53 4.48
C ALA A 64 11.53 11.90 3.19
N LEU A 65 12.10 10.70 3.29
CA LEU A 65 12.63 9.98 2.11
C LEU A 65 11.51 9.48 1.21
N VAL A 66 10.44 8.91 1.79
CA VAL A 66 9.27 8.43 1.03
C VAL A 66 8.60 9.59 0.28
N MET A 67 8.46 10.77 0.90
CA MET A 67 7.93 11.96 0.23
C MET A 67 8.77 12.42 -0.97
N ASN A 68 10.08 12.12 -0.98
CA ASN A 68 11.02 12.50 -2.04
C ASN A 68 11.42 11.31 -2.94
N ILE A 69 10.65 10.22 -2.94
CA ILE A 69 11.00 9.01 -3.70
C ILE A 69 11.05 9.24 -5.22
N ASP A 70 10.26 10.19 -5.73
CA ASP A 70 10.28 10.56 -7.15
C ASP A 70 11.61 11.23 -7.56
N ASP A 71 12.14 12.15 -6.74
CA ASP A 71 13.46 12.76 -6.98
C ASP A 71 14.56 11.69 -6.97
N MET A 72 14.51 10.78 -5.99
CA MET A 72 15.43 9.65 -5.92
C MET A 72 15.35 8.78 -7.18
N SER A 73 14.15 8.47 -7.68
CA SER A 73 13.94 7.71 -8.91
C SER A 73 14.51 8.42 -10.13
N LYS A 74 14.31 9.73 -10.26
CA LYS A 74 14.86 10.55 -11.36
C LYS A 74 16.38 10.56 -11.35
N ARG A 75 16.99 10.72 -10.17
CA ARG A 75 18.45 10.69 -10.01
C ARG A 75 19.04 9.33 -10.35
N LEU A 76 18.38 8.24 -9.92
CA LEU A 76 18.81 6.88 -10.25
C LEU A 76 18.79 6.65 -11.77
N LYS A 77 17.68 6.99 -12.44
CA LYS A 77 17.56 6.90 -13.91
C LYS A 77 18.62 7.72 -14.64
N ALA A 78 18.96 8.91 -14.13
CA ALA A 78 19.98 9.75 -14.73
C ALA A 78 21.38 9.14 -14.61
N ILE A 79 21.67 8.46 -13.49
CA ILE A 79 22.91 7.72 -13.27
C ILE A 79 22.96 6.51 -14.22
N GLU A 80 21.92 5.69 -14.25
CA GLU A 80 21.84 4.51 -15.14
C GLU A 80 22.03 4.88 -16.61
N ARG A 81 21.42 5.99 -17.07
CA ARG A 81 21.62 6.50 -18.43
C ARG A 81 23.07 6.88 -18.72
N LYS A 82 23.77 7.50 -17.77
CA LYS A 82 25.17 7.89 -17.95
C LYS A 82 26.09 6.68 -18.00
N VAL A 83 25.84 5.69 -17.15
CA VAL A 83 26.60 4.43 -17.12
C VAL A 83 26.43 3.69 -18.44
N ASN A 84 25.18 3.50 -18.89
CA ASN A 84 24.90 2.77 -20.14
C ASN A 84 25.29 3.53 -21.43
N GLN A 85 25.65 4.81 -21.34
CA GLN A 85 26.15 5.61 -22.47
C GLN A 85 27.69 5.65 -22.53
N GLN A 86 28.37 5.11 -21.51
CA GLN A 86 29.83 5.05 -21.43
C GLN A 86 30.41 3.70 -21.87
N ASP A 87 29.54 2.75 -22.23
CA ASP A 87 29.86 1.54 -23.01
C ASP A 87 29.56 1.77 -24.50
#